data_AF-A0A0R3RB98-F1
#
_entry.id   AF-A0A0R3RB98-F1
#
_cell.length_a   1.000
_cell.length_b   1.000
_cell.length_c   1.000
_cell.angle_alpha   90.00
_cell.angle_beta   90.00
_cell.angle_gamma   90.00
#
_symmetry.space_group_name_H-M   'P 1'
#
loop_
_entity.id
_entity.type
_entity.pdbx_description
1 polymer ?
#
loop_
_entity_poly.entity_id
_entity_poly.type
_entity_poly.pdbx_seq_one_letter_code
_entity_poly.pdbx_strand_id
1 'polypeptide(L)'
;MQKKKRKHIDKESGISRGIDFHHVANVINFDFPTSLNSYIHRVGRTARGWNKGNALSFASPQEKPVLDEVQEEINAQLGHRAITPYEVRIKELESFVLRTREVLAACTKTAIREARLAEIRAEILRSKRLEAYFAKNPRERAALEHDKKLFSVNLHSPAIGDVPDYMVPPSLRGLNYRSEPVKKEGRRKRKKQMRPTPHQMKYQKKIEDPLQSFSFL
;
A
#
# COMPACT_ATOMS: atom_id res chain seq x y z
N MET A 1 -40.47 22.22 -26.17
CA MET A 1 -39.04 22.39 -25.83
C MET A 1 -38.59 21.25 -24.92
N GLN A 2 -37.97 20.20 -25.48
CA GLN A 2 -37.47 19.07 -24.68
C GLN A 2 -36.12 19.46 -24.05
N LYS A 3 -36.05 19.46 -22.72
CA LYS A 3 -34.82 19.70 -21.97
C LYS A 3 -33.81 18.58 -22.28
N LYS A 4 -32.73 18.88 -23.00
CA LYS A 4 -31.58 17.98 -23.19
C LYS A 4 -31.04 17.57 -21.80
N LYS A 5 -31.21 16.30 -21.43
CA LYS A 5 -30.54 15.71 -20.26
C LYS A 5 -29.04 15.88 -20.44
N ARG A 6 -28.38 16.58 -19.51
CA ARG A 6 -26.92 16.70 -19.49
C ARG A 6 -26.32 15.30 -19.33
N LYS A 7 -25.53 14.84 -20.30
CA LYS A 7 -24.75 13.60 -20.17
C LYS A 7 -23.83 13.76 -18.97
N HIS A 8 -23.99 12.92 -17.96
CA HIS A 8 -23.09 12.85 -16.82
C HIS A 8 -21.77 12.24 -17.33
N ILE A 9 -20.81 13.09 -17.67
CA ILE A 9 -19.48 12.65 -18.08
C ILE A 9 -18.72 12.32 -16.81
N ASP A 10 -18.31 11.06 -16.66
CA ASP A 10 -17.41 10.63 -15.59
C ASP A 10 -16.15 11.52 -15.60
N LYS A 11 -15.99 12.37 -14.59
CA LYS A 11 -14.82 13.25 -14.44
C LYS A 11 -13.51 12.45 -14.43
N GLU A 12 -13.57 11.21 -13.98
CA GLU A 12 -12.44 10.29 -13.89
C GLU A 12 -12.12 9.56 -15.20
N SER A 13 -13.06 9.53 -16.16
CA SER A 13 -12.84 8.86 -17.45
C SER A 13 -11.74 9.52 -18.29
N GLY A 14 -11.42 10.79 -18.01
CA GLY A 14 -10.31 11.50 -18.64
C GLY A 14 -8.93 11.05 -18.15
N ILE A 15 -8.83 10.54 -16.92
CA ILE A 15 -7.56 10.09 -16.33
C ILE A 15 -7.22 8.66 -16.79
N SER A 16 -8.23 7.83 -17.06
CA SER A 16 -8.06 6.46 -17.57
C SER A 16 -7.80 6.39 -19.09
N ARG A 17 -8.00 7.49 -19.82
CA ARG A 17 -7.71 7.61 -21.26
C ARG A 17 -6.39 8.37 -21.46
N GLY A 18 -5.33 7.65 -21.83
CA GLY A 18 -4.02 8.24 -22.15
C GLY A 18 -2.87 7.76 -21.25
N ILE A 19 -3.18 7.13 -20.12
CA ILE A 19 -2.20 6.43 -19.27
C ILE A 19 -2.34 4.94 -19.55
N ASP A 20 -1.29 4.34 -20.11
CA ASP A 20 -1.26 2.91 -20.42
C ASP A 20 -0.57 2.11 -19.32
N PHE A 21 -1.36 1.29 -18.63
CA PHE A 21 -0.84 0.41 -17.60
C PHE A 21 -0.50 -0.94 -18.23
N HIS A 22 0.79 -1.24 -18.31
CA HIS A 22 1.26 -2.53 -18.81
C HIS A 22 1.07 -3.59 -17.72
N HIS A 23 0.60 -4.79 -18.10
CA HIS A 23 0.47 -5.95 -17.22
C HIS A 23 -0.43 -5.77 -15.98
N VAL A 24 -1.58 -5.10 -16.14
CA VAL A 24 -2.60 -5.10 -15.07
C VAL A 24 -3.22 -6.49 -14.97
N ALA A 25 -3.10 -7.14 -13.81
CA ALA A 25 -3.72 -8.43 -13.54
C ALA A 25 -5.19 -8.28 -13.12
N ASN A 26 -5.47 -7.34 -12.21
CA ASN A 26 -6.79 -7.15 -11.62
C ASN A 26 -7.22 -5.69 -11.71
N VAL A 27 -8.47 -5.45 -12.13
CA VAL A 27 -9.12 -4.12 -12.07
C VAL A 27 -10.18 -4.16 -10.98
N ILE A 28 -10.18 -3.17 -10.10
CA ILE A 28 -11.18 -3.03 -9.03
C ILE A 28 -11.90 -1.70 -9.23
N ASN A 29 -13.19 -1.75 -9.55
CA ASN A 29 -14.06 -0.57 -9.62
C ASN A 29 -14.71 -0.35 -8.25
N PHE A 30 -14.24 0.66 -7.51
CA PHE A 30 -14.80 1.02 -6.20
C PHE A 30 -16.19 1.64 -6.31
N ASP A 31 -16.36 2.58 -7.24
CA ASP A 31 -17.66 3.10 -7.65
C ASP A 31 -18.00 2.54 -9.03
N PHE A 32 -19.26 2.18 -9.25
CA PHE A 32 -19.67 1.60 -10.53
C PHE A 32 -19.62 2.67 -11.64
N PRO A 33 -19.09 2.34 -12.83
CA PRO A 33 -19.02 3.31 -13.93
C PRO A 33 -20.41 3.79 -14.34
N THR A 34 -20.58 5.08 -14.64
CA THR A 34 -21.91 5.66 -14.96
C THR A 34 -22.41 5.33 -16.36
N SER A 35 -21.58 4.68 -17.18
CA SER A 35 -21.93 4.24 -18.52
C SER A 35 -21.18 2.97 -18.88
N LEU A 36 -21.81 2.14 -19.70
CA LEU A 36 -21.21 0.95 -20.30
C LEU A 36 -19.86 1.23 -20.96
N ASN A 37 -19.77 2.29 -21.77
CA ASN A 37 -18.53 2.62 -22.47
C ASN A 37 -17.40 2.97 -21.47
N SER A 38 -17.72 3.57 -20.33
CA SER A 38 -16.77 3.79 -19.24
C SER A 38 -16.32 2.46 -18.61
N TYR A 39 -17.26 1.54 -18.38
CA TYR A 39 -16.98 0.20 -17.87
C TYR A 39 -16.02 -0.59 -18.76
N ILE A 40 -16.30 -0.70 -20.05
CA ILE A 40 -15.47 -1.42 -21.02
C ILE A 40 -14.04 -0.84 -21.06
N HIS A 41 -13.90 0.49 -21.03
CA HIS A 41 -12.59 1.11 -21.04
C HIS A 41 -11.77 0.89 -19.76
N ARG A 42 -12.43 0.76 -18.60
CA ARG A 42 -11.78 0.45 -17.31
C ARG A 42 -11.34 -1.01 -17.26
N VAL A 43 -12.24 -1.93 -17.61
CA VAL A 43 -11.92 -3.37 -17.63
C VAL A 43 -10.93 -3.72 -18.74
N GLY A 44 -10.99 -3.04 -19.88
CA GLY A 44 -10.01 -3.17 -20.98
C GLY A 44 -8.59 -2.71 -20.65
N ARG A 45 -8.30 -2.34 -19.39
CA ARG A 45 -6.93 -2.15 -18.87
C ARG A 45 -6.28 -3.47 -18.48
N THR A 46 -7.07 -4.49 -18.15
CA THR A 46 -6.58 -5.85 -17.87
C THR A 46 -6.68 -6.75 -19.12
N ALA A 47 -6.20 -7.99 -19.00
CA ALA A 47 -6.33 -9.05 -20.01
C ALA A 47 -5.82 -8.69 -21.42
N ARG A 48 -4.68 -8.00 -21.51
CA ARG A 48 -4.06 -7.63 -22.79
C ARG A 48 -2.96 -8.61 -23.21
N GLY A 49 -2.84 -8.86 -24.52
CA GLY A 49 -1.74 -9.63 -25.10
C GLY A 49 -1.63 -11.04 -24.51
N TRP A 50 -2.69 -11.85 -24.67
CA TRP A 50 -2.80 -13.24 -24.18
C TRP A 50 -2.77 -13.42 -22.65
N ASN A 51 -2.63 -12.35 -21.87
CA ASN A 51 -2.72 -12.44 -20.42
C ASN A 51 -4.17 -12.57 -19.96
N LYS A 52 -4.40 -13.38 -18.92
CA LYS A 52 -5.68 -13.42 -18.21
C LYS A 52 -5.77 -12.24 -17.25
N GLY A 53 -7.00 -11.77 -17.03
CA GLY A 53 -7.27 -10.63 -16.18
C GLY A 53 -8.62 -10.74 -15.50
N ASN A 54 -8.70 -10.28 -14.25
CA ASN A 54 -9.95 -10.27 -13.49
C ASN A 54 -10.44 -8.84 -13.26
N ALA A 55 -11.76 -8.67 -13.22
CA ALA A 55 -12.38 -7.40 -12.85
C ALA A 55 -13.38 -7.62 -11.72
N LEU A 56 -13.25 -6.84 -10.64
CA LEU A 56 -14.19 -6.79 -9.54
C LEU A 56 -14.84 -5.41 -9.52
N SER A 57 -16.17 -5.35 -9.46
CA SER A 57 -16.89 -4.08 -9.40
C SER A 57 -17.84 -4.09 -8.22
N PHE A 58 -17.79 -3.05 -7.39
CA PHE A 58 -18.81 -2.79 -6.40
C PHE A 58 -19.94 -2.01 -7.09
N ALA A 59 -21.18 -2.41 -6.83
CA ALA A 59 -22.36 -1.78 -7.37
C ALA A 59 -23.36 -1.53 -6.23
N SER A 60 -23.81 -0.28 -6.12
CA SER A 60 -24.87 0.10 -5.19
C SER A 60 -26.25 -0.24 -5.77
N PRO A 61 -27.31 -0.31 -4.95
CA PRO A 61 -28.67 -0.48 -5.45
C PRO A 61 -29.11 0.62 -6.43
N GLN A 62 -28.56 1.84 -6.32
CA GLN A 62 -28.88 2.94 -7.24
C GLN A 62 -28.25 2.75 -8.64
N GLU A 63 -27.17 1.99 -8.72
CA GLU A 63 -26.40 1.73 -9.96
C GLU A 63 -26.89 0.49 -10.70
N LYS A 64 -27.84 -0.25 -10.11
CA LYS A 64 -28.48 -1.44 -10.69
C LYS A 64 -28.93 -1.29 -12.16
N PRO A 65 -29.59 -0.20 -12.60
CA PRO A 65 -29.99 -0.10 -14.01
C PRO A 65 -28.80 -0.09 -14.98
N VAL A 66 -27.68 0.52 -14.59
CA VAL A 66 -26.46 0.55 -15.42
C VAL A 66 -25.76 -0.82 -15.38
N LEU A 67 -25.79 -1.50 -14.22
CA LEU A 67 -25.29 -2.87 -14.09
C LEU A 67 -26.06 -3.83 -15.00
N ASP A 68 -27.40 -3.73 -15.03
CA ASP A 68 -28.25 -4.58 -15.85
C ASP A 68 -27.97 -4.34 -17.35
N GLU A 69 -27.84 -3.08 -17.78
CA GLU A 69 -27.44 -2.71 -19.16
C GLU A 69 -26.07 -3.32 -19.54
N VAL A 70 -25.08 -3.19 -18.66
CA VAL A 70 -23.74 -3.76 -18.85
C VAL A 70 -23.79 -5.29 -18.92
N GLN A 71 -24.57 -5.92 -18.05
CA GLN A 71 -24.74 -7.36 -18.00
C GLN A 71 -25.39 -7.90 -19.28
N GLU A 72 -26.44 -7.26 -19.76
CA GLU A 72 -27.14 -7.66 -20.98
C GLU A 72 -26.22 -7.60 -22.20
N GLU A 73 -25.48 -6.51 -22.36
CA GLU A 73 -24.58 -6.36 -23.51
C GLU A 73 -23.41 -7.35 -23.48
N ILE A 74 -22.81 -7.55 -22.32
CA ILE A 74 -21.71 -8.53 -22.17
C ILE A 74 -22.22 -9.96 -22.41
N ASN A 75 -23.41 -10.29 -21.91
CA ASN A 75 -24.02 -11.60 -22.13
C ASN A 75 -24.38 -11.81 -23.60
N ALA A 76 -24.83 -10.77 -24.31
CA ALA A 76 -25.10 -10.83 -25.74
C ALA A 76 -23.82 -11.10 -26.56
N GLN A 77 -22.69 -10.51 -26.16
CA GLN A 77 -21.41 -10.73 -26.84
C GLN A 77 -20.78 -12.10 -26.56
N LEU A 78 -20.90 -12.59 -25.32
CA LEU A 78 -20.23 -13.82 -24.88
C LEU A 78 -21.11 -15.07 -24.96
N GLY A 79 -22.43 -14.91 -25.10
CA GLY A 79 -23.40 -16.02 -25.14
C GLY A 79 -23.58 -16.74 -23.80
N HIS A 80 -23.00 -16.25 -22.71
CA HIS A 80 -23.13 -16.79 -21.36
C HIS A 80 -23.01 -15.69 -20.30
N ARG A 81 -23.43 -15.99 -19.07
CA ARG A 81 -23.31 -15.06 -17.93
C ARG A 81 -21.85 -14.87 -17.53
N ALA A 82 -21.26 -13.75 -17.94
CA ALA A 82 -19.85 -13.45 -17.65
C ALA A 82 -19.65 -12.74 -16.30
N ILE A 83 -20.55 -11.83 -15.94
CA ILE A 83 -20.53 -11.19 -14.61
C ILE A 83 -21.27 -12.10 -13.65
N THR A 84 -20.56 -12.56 -12.63
CA THR A 84 -21.09 -13.39 -11.54
C THR A 84 -21.05 -12.62 -10.23
N PRO A 85 -22.11 -12.69 -9.39
CA PRO A 85 -22.06 -12.15 -8.04
C PRO A 85 -20.87 -12.75 -7.28
N TYR A 86 -20.08 -11.88 -6.64
CA TYR A 86 -18.97 -12.33 -5.81
C TYR A 86 -19.46 -12.63 -4.39
N GLU A 87 -19.51 -13.92 -4.03
CA GLU A 87 -19.88 -14.34 -2.68
C GLU A 87 -18.70 -14.12 -1.73
N VAL A 88 -18.87 -13.17 -0.81
CA VAL A 88 -17.91 -12.94 0.27
C VAL A 88 -18.11 -13.99 1.35
N ARG A 89 -17.08 -14.78 1.65
CA ARG A 89 -17.09 -15.72 2.78
C ARG A 89 -16.93 -14.98 4.11
N ILE A 90 -17.98 -14.30 4.55
CA ILE A 90 -17.98 -13.47 5.78
C ILE A 90 -17.54 -14.27 7.00
N LYS A 91 -17.92 -15.56 7.09
CA LYS A 91 -17.52 -16.46 8.19
C LYS A 91 -16.00 -16.59 8.34
N GLU A 92 -15.26 -16.63 7.24
CA GLU A 92 -13.78 -16.66 7.28
C GLU A 92 -13.21 -15.36 7.85
N LEU A 93 -13.93 -14.25 7.66
CA LEU A 93 -13.50 -12.92 8.06
C LEU A 93 -13.78 -12.61 9.55
N GLU A 94 -14.63 -13.41 10.22
CA GLU A 94 -14.97 -13.24 11.64
C GLU A 94 -13.74 -13.27 12.55
N SER A 95 -12.77 -14.11 12.21
CA SER A 95 -11.46 -14.21 12.87
C SER A 95 -10.68 -12.89 12.91
N PHE A 96 -10.97 -11.94 12.02
CA PHE A 96 -10.32 -10.64 11.93
C PHE A 96 -11.13 -9.50 12.55
N VAL A 97 -12.39 -9.73 12.97
CA VAL A 97 -13.30 -8.65 13.39
C VAL A 97 -12.72 -7.83 14.55
N LEU A 98 -12.10 -8.47 15.54
CA LEU A 98 -11.49 -7.78 16.67
C LEU A 98 -10.37 -6.83 16.20
N ARG A 99 -9.48 -7.31 15.32
CA ARG A 99 -8.41 -6.52 14.72
C ARG A 99 -8.95 -5.33 13.95
N THR A 100 -9.91 -5.58 13.07
CA THR A 100 -10.53 -4.52 12.27
C THR A 100 -11.14 -3.45 13.17
N ARG A 101 -11.81 -3.85 14.26
CA ARG A 101 -12.39 -2.91 15.23
C ARG A 101 -11.33 -2.06 15.92
N GLU A 102 -10.23 -2.65 16.37
CA GLU A 102 -9.14 -1.89 17.00
C GLU A 102 -8.50 -0.90 16.04
N VAL A 103 -8.21 -1.32 14.80
CA VAL A 103 -7.65 -0.45 13.77
C VAL A 103 -8.61 0.69 13.46
N LEU A 104 -9.91 0.40 13.31
CA LEU A 104 -10.92 1.43 13.07
C LEU A 104 -11.03 2.40 14.25
N ALA A 105 -10.92 1.93 15.50
CA ALA A 105 -10.91 2.79 16.68
C ALA A 105 -9.67 3.70 16.72
N ALA A 106 -8.53 3.20 16.26
CA ALA A 106 -7.30 3.97 16.13
C ALA A 106 -7.35 5.02 14.99
N CYS A 107 -8.13 4.76 13.94
CA CYS A 107 -8.34 5.66 12.79
C CYS A 107 -9.24 6.86 13.12
N THR A 108 -8.75 7.74 13.99
CA THR A 108 -9.41 9.00 14.33
C THR A 108 -9.24 10.07 13.25
N LYS A 109 -10.13 11.07 13.20
CA LYS A 109 -10.01 12.21 12.25
C LYS A 109 -8.68 12.94 12.38
N THR A 110 -8.14 13.03 13.59
CA THR A 110 -6.82 13.61 13.87
C THR A 110 -5.71 12.76 13.25
N ALA A 111 -5.74 11.44 13.45
CA ALA A 111 -4.79 10.51 12.84
C ALA A 111 -4.81 10.57 11.30
N ILE A 112 -6.01 10.60 10.70
CA ILE A 112 -6.16 10.72 9.23
C ILE A 112 -5.59 12.04 8.73
N ARG A 113 -5.92 13.16 9.39
CA ARG A 113 -5.40 14.49 9.04
C ARG A 113 -3.88 14.53 9.13
N GLU A 114 -3.31 13.96 10.19
CA GLU A 114 -1.86 13.91 10.41
C GLU A 114 -1.15 13.04 9.38
N ALA A 115 -1.68 11.85 9.08
CA ALA A 115 -1.16 10.98 8.04
C ALA A 115 -1.21 11.65 6.66
N ARG A 116 -2.31 12.32 6.33
CA ARG A 116 -2.46 13.06 5.07
C ARG A 116 -1.46 14.21 4.96
N LEU A 117 -1.23 14.93 6.06
CA LEU A 117 -0.26 16.02 6.09
C LEU A 117 1.18 15.48 5.91
N ALA A 118 1.50 14.33 6.51
CA ALA A 118 2.78 13.65 6.29
C ALA A 118 2.97 13.18 4.84
N GLU A 119 1.92 12.64 4.21
CA GLU A 119 1.92 12.24 2.80
C GLU A 119 2.19 13.45 1.88
N ILE A 120 1.42 14.53 2.05
CA ILE A 120 1.56 15.78 1.27
C ILE A 120 2.97 16.37 1.44
N ARG A 121 3.51 16.41 2.66
CA ARG A 121 4.89 16.87 2.89
C ARG A 121 5.89 16.03 2.10
N ALA A 122 5.74 14.71 2.12
CA ALA A 122 6.63 13.81 1.40
C ALA A 122 6.48 13.94 -0.12
N GLU A 123 5.29 14.26 -0.62
CA GLU A 123 5.07 14.60 -2.05
C GLU A 123 5.73 15.93 -2.42
N ILE A 124 5.58 16.96 -1.59
CA ILE A 124 6.21 18.27 -1.78
C ILE A 124 7.73 18.13 -1.88
N LEU A 125 8.35 17.40 -0.96
CA LEU A 125 9.80 17.16 -0.96
C LEU A 125 10.28 16.30 -2.15
N ARG A 126 9.42 15.43 -2.70
CA ARG A 126 9.73 14.58 -3.87
C ARG A 126 9.41 15.26 -5.20
N SER A 127 8.75 16.42 -5.19
CA SER A 127 8.30 17.09 -6.40
C SER A 127 9.45 17.80 -7.13
N LYS A 128 9.72 17.37 -8.37
CA LYS A 128 10.70 18.03 -9.26
C LYS A 128 10.37 19.50 -9.54
N ARG A 129 9.08 19.85 -9.52
CA ARG A 129 8.62 21.23 -9.79
C ARG A 129 9.05 22.22 -8.72
N LEU A 130 9.14 21.77 -7.47
CA LEU A 130 9.46 22.63 -6.33
C LEU A 130 10.96 22.65 -6.00
N GLU A 131 11.78 21.87 -6.72
CA GLU A 131 13.21 21.77 -6.47
C GLU A 131 13.94 23.12 -6.64
N ALA A 132 13.64 23.85 -7.71
CA ALA A 132 14.21 25.18 -7.95
C ALA A 132 13.76 26.22 -6.90
N TYR A 133 12.55 26.07 -6.35
CA TYR A 133 12.05 26.93 -5.29
C TYR A 133 12.78 26.65 -3.97
N PHE A 134 12.94 25.38 -3.60
CA PHE A 134 13.67 25.00 -2.40
C PHE A 134 15.17 25.28 -2.47
N ALA A 135 15.76 25.30 -3.67
CA ALA A 135 17.14 25.75 -3.87
C ALA A 135 17.32 27.24 -3.52
N LYS A 136 16.31 28.07 -3.78
CA LYS A 136 16.30 29.50 -3.43
C LYS A 136 15.93 29.73 -1.97
N ASN A 137 15.05 28.89 -1.40
CA ASN A 137 14.52 29.04 -0.05
C ASN A 137 14.88 27.82 0.83
N PRO A 138 16.16 27.68 1.25
CA PRO A 138 16.60 26.52 2.03
C PRO A 138 15.94 26.42 3.40
N ARG A 139 15.51 27.55 3.97
CA ARG A 139 14.80 27.60 5.26
C ARG A 139 13.46 26.86 5.22
N GLU A 140 12.71 26.99 4.13
CA GLU A 140 11.39 26.36 3.98
C GLU A 140 11.52 24.85 3.79
N ARG A 141 12.54 24.43 3.04
CA ARG A 141 12.89 23.01 2.94
C ARG A 141 13.23 22.42 4.30
N ALA A 142 14.09 23.10 5.06
CA ALA A 142 14.47 22.67 6.41
C ALA A 142 13.26 22.63 7.36
N ALA A 143 12.34 23.59 7.27
CA ALA A 143 11.11 23.59 8.06
C ALA A 143 10.23 22.35 7.77
N LEU A 144 10.12 21.95 6.50
CA LEU A 144 9.36 20.75 6.11
C LEU A 144 10.07 19.43 6.51
N GLU A 145 11.40 19.39 6.48
CA GLU A 145 12.21 18.22 6.87
C GLU A 145 12.28 18.01 8.38
N HIS A 146 12.27 19.10 9.16
CA HIS A 146 12.47 19.08 10.61
C HIS A 146 11.19 19.27 11.42
N ASP A 147 10.04 19.41 10.77
CA ASP A 147 8.77 19.45 11.47
C ASP A 147 8.60 18.17 12.30
N LYS A 148 8.03 18.29 13.51
CA LYS A 148 7.95 17.17 14.46
C LYS A 148 7.32 15.96 13.78
N LYS A 149 7.96 14.80 13.90
CA LYS A 149 7.35 13.52 13.54
C LYS A 149 6.05 13.40 14.34
N LEU A 150 4.95 13.43 13.61
CA LEU A 150 3.61 13.27 14.16
C LEU A 150 3.52 11.90 14.83
N PHE A 151 2.73 11.80 15.90
CA PHE A 151 2.54 10.56 16.64
C PHE A 151 2.25 9.43 15.64
N SER A 152 3.12 8.43 15.58
CA SER A 152 2.73 7.18 14.95
C SER A 152 1.64 6.61 15.84
N VAL A 153 0.39 6.67 15.38
CA VAL A 153 -0.68 5.92 16.02
C VAL A 153 -0.21 4.47 16.02
N ASN A 154 0.04 3.91 17.21
CA ASN A 154 0.34 2.49 17.34
C ASN A 154 -0.96 1.77 16.98
N LEU A 155 -1.10 1.40 15.70
CA LEU A 155 -2.32 0.83 15.12
C LEU A 155 -2.69 -0.52 15.74
N HIS A 156 -1.76 -1.16 16.46
CA HIS A 156 -2.02 -2.38 17.21
C HIS A 156 -1.43 -2.27 18.61
N SER A 157 -2.20 -2.70 19.61
CA SER A 157 -1.61 -3.19 20.85
C SER A 157 -0.65 -4.34 20.47
N PRO A 158 0.55 -4.43 21.07
CA PRO A 158 1.48 -5.52 20.75
C PRO A 158 0.88 -6.92 20.91
N ALA A 159 -0.21 -7.06 21.66
CA ALA A 159 -0.95 -8.31 21.84
C ALA A 159 -1.73 -8.80 20.59
N ILE A 160 -2.03 -7.92 19.62
CA ILE A 160 -2.95 -8.21 18.50
C ILE A 160 -2.24 -8.18 17.13
N GLY A 161 -0.94 -7.85 17.13
CA GLY A 161 -0.13 -7.79 15.92
C GLY A 161 0.20 -9.15 15.30
N ASP A 162 0.23 -10.22 16.09
CA ASP A 162 0.47 -11.59 15.59
C ASP A 162 -0.87 -12.31 15.39
N VAL A 163 -0.99 -13.00 14.25
CA VAL A 163 -2.20 -13.77 13.91
C VAL A 163 -1.83 -15.24 13.98
N PRO A 164 -2.30 -15.98 15.00
CA PRO A 164 -2.04 -17.41 15.05
C PRO A 164 -2.58 -18.13 13.81
N ASP A 165 -1.85 -19.14 13.32
CA ASP A 165 -2.17 -19.86 12.08
C ASP A 165 -3.57 -20.49 12.07
N TYR A 166 -4.12 -20.80 13.25
CA TYR A 166 -5.47 -21.35 13.39
C TYR A 166 -6.58 -20.31 13.21
N MET A 167 -6.28 -19.02 13.39
CA MET A 167 -7.21 -17.92 13.12
C MET A 167 -7.20 -17.52 11.64
N VAL A 168 -6.18 -17.92 10.88
CA VAL A 168 -6.11 -17.61 9.45
C VAL A 168 -6.96 -18.61 8.66
N PRO A 169 -7.92 -18.14 7.84
CA PRO A 169 -8.71 -19.01 6.97
C PRO A 169 -7.83 -19.90 6.09
N PRO A 170 -8.22 -21.15 5.80
CA PRO A 170 -7.46 -22.04 4.91
C PRO A 170 -7.15 -21.42 3.55
N SER A 171 -8.06 -20.58 3.04
CA SER A 171 -7.96 -19.82 1.79
C SER A 171 -6.85 -18.76 1.81
N LEU A 172 -6.44 -18.29 2.99
CA LEU A 172 -5.44 -17.23 3.18
C LEU A 172 -4.11 -17.74 3.75
N ARG A 173 -4.04 -19.00 4.17
CA ARG A 173 -2.80 -19.61 4.69
C ARG A 173 -1.75 -19.74 3.58
N GLY A 174 -0.50 -19.42 3.90
CA GLY A 174 0.62 -19.48 2.97
C GLY A 174 0.75 -18.28 2.01
N LEU A 175 -0.17 -17.31 2.07
CA LEU A 175 -0.03 -16.05 1.35
C LEU A 175 0.87 -15.09 2.16
N ASN A 176 2.07 -14.86 1.65
CA ASN A 176 2.98 -13.86 2.22
C ASN A 176 2.50 -12.45 1.82
N TYR A 177 1.66 -11.85 2.66
CA TYR A 177 1.21 -10.45 2.49
C TYR A 177 2.25 -9.40 2.91
N ARG A 178 3.36 -9.84 3.54
CA ARG A 178 4.50 -8.96 3.75
C ARG A 178 5.07 -8.63 2.38
N SER A 179 4.83 -7.41 1.91
CA SER A 179 5.77 -6.78 1.00
C SER A 179 7.11 -6.79 1.74
N GLU A 180 7.99 -7.72 1.36
CA GLU A 180 9.38 -7.64 1.79
C GLU A 180 9.80 -6.19 1.52
N PRO A 181 10.20 -5.43 2.56
CA PRO A 181 10.60 -4.06 2.35
C PRO A 181 11.70 -4.13 1.31
N VAL A 182 11.48 -3.51 0.15
CA VAL A 182 12.48 -3.44 -0.92
C VAL A 182 13.78 -3.08 -0.24
N LYS A 183 14.69 -4.06 -0.14
CA LYS A 183 15.97 -3.87 0.52
C LYS A 183 16.59 -2.73 -0.26
N LYS A 184 16.65 -1.54 0.34
CA LYS A 184 17.43 -0.44 -0.21
C LYS A 184 18.85 -0.95 -0.25
N GLU A 185 19.28 -1.47 -1.40
CA GLU A 185 20.67 -1.66 -1.71
C GLU A 185 21.35 -0.32 -1.44
N GLY A 186 22.28 -0.29 -0.48
CA GLY A 186 23.05 0.92 -0.20
C GLY A 186 23.03 1.47 1.22
N ARG A 187 22.49 0.77 2.23
CA ARG A 187 22.92 1.03 3.63
C ARG A 187 23.65 -0.18 4.20
N ARG A 188 24.96 -0.23 3.92
CA ARG A 188 25.93 -0.97 4.74
C ARG A 188 25.62 -0.66 6.20
N LYS A 189 25.00 -1.61 6.91
CA LYS A 189 24.93 -1.55 8.37
C LYS A 189 26.38 -1.47 8.83
N ARG A 190 26.83 -0.30 9.31
CA ARG A 190 28.08 -0.20 10.06
C ARG A 190 27.94 -1.21 11.19
N LYS A 191 28.66 -2.34 11.11
CA LYS A 191 28.85 -3.23 12.25
C LYS A 191 29.31 -2.32 13.38
N LYS A 192 28.52 -2.17 14.44
CA LYS A 192 29.02 -1.58 15.69
C LYS A 192 30.16 -2.49 16.11
N GLN A 193 31.40 -2.07 15.88
CA GLN A 193 32.55 -2.72 16.48
C GLN A 193 32.33 -2.61 17.99
N MET A 194 32.00 -3.74 18.62
CA MET A 194 32.01 -3.82 20.08
C MET A 194 33.45 -3.56 20.49
N ARG A 195 33.68 -2.44 21.18
CA ARG A 195 34.99 -2.16 21.77
C ARG A 195 35.27 -3.27 22.78
N PRO A 196 36.48 -3.88 22.77
CA PRO A 196 36.83 -4.90 23.75
C PRO A 196 36.67 -4.34 25.16
N THR A 197 36.23 -5.19 26.09
CA THR A 197 36.04 -4.76 27.48
C THR A 197 37.39 -4.44 28.13
N PRO A 198 37.44 -3.59 29.18
CA PRO A 198 38.70 -3.22 29.84
C PRO A 198 39.51 -4.43 30.34
N HIS A 199 38.81 -5.52 30.69
CA HIS A 199 39.43 -6.78 31.10
C HIS A 199 40.13 -7.49 29.93
N GLN A 200 39.52 -7.53 28.74
CA GLN A 200 40.12 -8.10 27.54
C GLN A 200 41.36 -7.32 27.11
N MET A 201 41.33 -5.99 27.22
CA MET A 201 42.50 -5.15 26.89
C MET A 201 43.67 -5.37 27.87
N LYS A 202 43.39 -5.52 29.18
CA LYS A 202 44.43 -5.84 30.18
C LYS A 202 45.07 -7.21 29.96
N TYR A 203 44.27 -8.21 29.57
CA TYR A 203 44.75 -9.55 29.27
C TYR A 203 45.68 -9.56 28.05
N GLN A 204 45.29 -8.89 26.96
CA GLN A 204 46.14 -8.74 25.77
C GLN A 204 47.46 -8.03 26.10
N LYS A 205 47.42 -6.96 26.89
CA LYS A 205 48.62 -6.21 27.29
C LYS A 205 49.59 -7.02 28.15
N LYS A 206 49.09 -8.02 28.89
CA LYS A 206 49.91 -8.94 29.70
C LYS A 206 50.56 -10.03 28.84
N ILE A 207 49.91 -10.45 27.76
CA ILE A 207 50.47 -11.39 26.77
C ILE A 207 51.53 -10.70 25.91
N GLU A 208 51.30 -9.44 25.55
CA GLU A 208 52.20 -8.62 24.75
C GLU A 208 53.41 -8.08 25.55
N ASP A 209 53.53 -8.40 26.85
CA ASP A 209 54.62 -7.94 27.69
C ASP A 209 55.89 -8.77 27.43
N PRO A 210 56.92 -8.22 26.77
CA PRO A 210 58.13 -8.95 26.38
C PRO A 210 59.01 -9.31 27.59
N LEU A 211 58.71 -8.81 28.78
CA LEU A 211 59.47 -9.10 30.01
C LEU A 211 59.07 -10.43 30.67
N GLN A 212 57.94 -11.04 30.28
CA GLN A 212 57.50 -12.34 30.79
C GLN A 212 58.10 -13.54 30.06
N SER A 213 58.70 -13.35 28.88
CA SER A 213 59.32 -14.43 28.09
C SER A 213 60.80 -14.68 28.40
N PHE A 214 61.42 -13.87 29.26
CA PHE A 214 62.79 -14.10 29.71
C PHE A 214 62.81 -15.16 30.82
N SER A 215 63.06 -16.40 30.41
CA SER A 215 63.54 -17.45 31.31
C SER A 215 65.06 -17.39 31.35
N PHE A 216 65.63 -17.13 32.53
CA PHE A 216 67.07 -17.23 32.75
C PHE A 216 67.44 -18.71 32.87
N LEU A 217 68.40 -19.16 32.05
CA LEU A 217 69.11 -20.44 32.18
C LEU A 217 69.98 -20.45 33.44
#